data_AF-A0A6G0WEY6-F1
#
_entry.id   AF-A0A6G0WEY6-F1
#
_cell.length_a   1.000
_cell.length_b   1.000
_cell.length_c   1.000
_cell.angle_alpha   90.00
_cell.angle_beta   90.00
_cell.angle_gamma   90.00
#
_symmetry.space_group_name_H-M   'P 1'
#
loop_
_entity.id
_entity.type
_entity.pdbx_description
1 polymer ?
#
loop_
_entity_poly.entity_id
_entity_poly.type
_entity_poly.pdbx_seq_one_letter_code
_entity_poly.pdbx_strand_id
1 'polypeptide(L)'
;MKIASLFAVFAATALAFKPRPKSCITEEYGLGFGDKYMHNHQVQYVIGGPYSKGSIYRKCTNGKLFCYEDHGEADMPDPEPIDCKETFQARKLGYFADPELTKLWPERTLCYQVKKEEFTEEQLAMIDDAVDYLRTTGVKFIEFSDCPKQRNAEKICGNCKDYVNVNKKDTARCSARVGWDQIGPQPINLGDHCFDVGFGTVVHEFLHSLGLFHEHTNPNATLITYKMERGPQNYLPKPQALFIEYDAESIMHYPPSRGICIPKKRDDDKRYCNPTESEADGCVEPKKEYCDEEASKVFGQRKKMSKGDFKSVTTLYGCRASGKAATVDYLRKKLEKKGMIHNNALEKGAAGRFEGDIKQVNEARAKVRAEKRAAKRAAKRALKRKARKAKKGGKKTKKGKKSKKSKKRKSKKSKKSDDDDDDDDDDDDDDDDDDDDDDDDDDDDDDDDDDDDDDDDDDDEDDAFAE
;
A
#
# COMPACT_ATOMS: atom_id res chain seq x y z
N MET A 1 61.98 -20.47 -44.29
CA MET A 1 60.51 -20.39 -44.50
C MET A 1 59.83 -20.33 -43.14
N LYS A 2 58.63 -19.75 -43.02
CA LYS A 2 57.91 -19.70 -41.73
C LYS A 2 57.17 -21.01 -41.48
N ILE A 3 57.15 -21.48 -40.23
CA ILE A 3 56.16 -22.43 -39.73
C ILE A 3 55.45 -21.73 -38.58
N ALA A 4 54.12 -21.64 -38.66
CA ALA A 4 53.26 -21.12 -37.60
C ALA A 4 52.18 -22.17 -37.33
N SER A 5 52.11 -22.64 -36.08
CA SER A 5 51.13 -23.64 -35.67
C SER A 5 49.78 -22.99 -35.32
N LEU A 6 48.71 -23.73 -35.53
CA LEU A 6 47.34 -23.23 -35.51
C LEU A 6 46.87 -22.81 -34.10
N PHE A 7 46.16 -21.69 -34.03
CA PHE A 7 45.05 -21.54 -33.10
C PHE A 7 43.76 -21.89 -33.85
N ALA A 8 42.96 -22.82 -33.29
CA ALA A 8 41.63 -23.14 -33.81
C ALA A 8 40.58 -22.28 -33.09
N VAL A 9 39.86 -21.44 -33.82
CA VAL A 9 38.73 -20.65 -33.29
C VAL A 9 37.44 -21.27 -33.81
N PHE A 10 36.61 -21.80 -32.90
CA PHE A 10 35.24 -22.20 -33.22
C PHE A 10 34.36 -20.95 -33.31
N ALA A 11 33.90 -20.62 -34.52
CA ALA A 11 32.89 -19.59 -34.74
C ALA A 11 31.50 -20.23 -34.76
N ALA A 12 30.66 -19.93 -33.77
CA ALA A 12 29.26 -20.35 -33.75
C ALA A 12 28.40 -19.35 -34.54
N THR A 13 27.83 -19.78 -35.67
CA THR A 13 26.97 -18.93 -36.51
C THR A 13 25.54 -18.90 -35.98
N ALA A 14 25.12 -17.78 -35.41
CA ALA A 14 23.71 -17.54 -35.07
C ALA A 14 22.86 -17.32 -36.34
N LEU A 15 21.68 -17.95 -36.40
CA LEU A 15 20.71 -17.73 -37.48
C LEU A 15 19.96 -16.40 -37.25
N ALA A 16 20.29 -15.39 -38.05
CA ALA A 16 19.67 -14.08 -37.95
C ALA A 16 18.18 -14.10 -38.34
N PHE A 17 17.31 -13.65 -37.42
CA PHE A 17 15.88 -13.47 -37.65
C PHE A 17 15.62 -12.42 -38.74
N LYS A 18 14.73 -12.72 -39.70
CA LYS A 18 14.33 -11.77 -40.76
C LYS A 18 12.88 -11.30 -40.53
N PRO A 19 12.65 -9.99 -40.31
CA PRO A 19 11.30 -9.45 -40.12
C PRO A 19 10.46 -9.58 -41.38
N ARG A 20 9.13 -9.76 -41.24
CA ARG A 20 8.20 -9.80 -42.38
C ARG A 20 7.99 -8.40 -42.98
N PRO A 21 7.68 -8.27 -44.28
CA PRO A 21 7.39 -6.97 -44.91
C PRO A 21 6.32 -6.17 -44.15
N LYS A 22 6.45 -4.83 -44.13
CA LYS A 22 5.58 -3.88 -43.40
C LYS A 22 5.54 -4.03 -41.88
N SER A 23 6.40 -4.86 -41.29
CA SER A 23 6.60 -4.89 -39.83
C SER A 23 7.45 -3.72 -39.37
N CYS A 24 7.35 -3.37 -38.10
CA CYS A 24 8.10 -2.31 -37.45
C CYS A 24 9.14 -2.91 -36.49
N ILE A 25 10.23 -2.18 -36.27
CA ILE A 25 11.09 -2.33 -35.10
C ILE A 25 10.84 -1.11 -34.23
N THR A 26 10.75 -1.30 -32.93
CA THR A 26 10.44 -0.22 -31.99
C THR A 26 11.69 0.53 -31.56
N GLU A 27 11.62 1.86 -31.52
CA GLU A 27 12.71 2.66 -30.94
C GLU A 27 12.69 2.58 -29.40
N GLU A 28 13.86 2.68 -28.76
CA GLU A 28 13.97 2.71 -27.30
C GLU A 28 13.77 4.14 -26.79
N TYR A 29 12.83 4.32 -25.86
CA TYR A 29 12.48 5.61 -25.26
C TYR A 29 12.71 5.65 -23.74
N GLY A 30 13.44 4.68 -23.19
CA GLY A 30 13.82 4.59 -21.78
C GLY A 30 12.86 3.75 -20.93
N LEU A 31 12.17 2.78 -21.55
CA LEU A 31 11.18 1.91 -20.92
C LEU A 31 11.45 0.41 -21.14
N GLY A 32 12.56 0.04 -21.79
CA GLY A 32 12.89 -1.37 -22.08
C GLY A 32 11.97 -1.96 -23.16
N PHE A 33 11.54 -1.13 -24.10
CA PHE A 33 10.58 -1.45 -25.15
C PHE A 33 11.06 -1.10 -26.56
N GLY A 34 12.34 -0.76 -26.74
CA GLY A 34 13.01 -0.69 -28.03
C GLY A 34 13.44 -2.05 -28.58
N ASP A 35 13.93 -2.04 -29.82
CA ASP A 35 14.41 -3.15 -30.66
C ASP A 35 13.47 -4.36 -30.77
N LYS A 36 12.22 -4.22 -30.34
CA LYS A 36 11.19 -5.26 -30.36
C LYS A 36 10.48 -5.23 -31.71
N TYR A 37 10.45 -6.39 -32.36
CA TYR A 37 9.72 -6.62 -33.59
C TYR A 37 8.22 -6.57 -33.34
N MET A 38 7.52 -5.66 -34.02
CA MET A 38 6.07 -5.61 -34.09
C MET A 38 5.61 -5.91 -35.51
N HIS A 39 4.75 -6.91 -35.71
CA HIS A 39 4.20 -7.18 -37.04
C HIS A 39 3.22 -6.08 -37.47
N ASN A 40 2.95 -5.97 -38.77
CA ASN A 40 1.97 -5.01 -39.27
C ASN A 40 0.60 -5.19 -38.60
N HIS A 41 -0.04 -4.08 -38.25
CA HIS A 41 -1.27 -3.95 -37.44
C HIS A 41 -1.19 -4.49 -35.99
N GLN A 42 0.00 -4.86 -35.49
CA GLN A 42 0.15 -5.16 -34.07
C GLN A 42 -0.01 -3.87 -33.24
N VAL A 43 -0.82 -3.95 -32.19
CA VAL A 43 -0.94 -2.94 -31.13
C VAL A 43 -0.18 -3.42 -29.90
N GLN A 44 0.47 -2.49 -29.21
CA GLN A 44 1.02 -2.72 -27.87
C GLN A 44 0.67 -1.53 -26.97
N TYR A 45 -0.05 -1.78 -25.89
CA TYR A 45 -0.18 -0.81 -24.80
C TYR A 45 1.17 -0.64 -24.12
N VAL A 46 1.56 0.61 -23.93
CA VAL A 46 2.87 1.04 -23.41
C VAL A 46 2.73 1.89 -22.15
N ILE A 47 1.57 2.49 -21.93
CA ILE A 47 1.12 3.06 -20.66
C ILE A 47 -0.34 2.63 -20.46
N GLY A 48 -0.71 2.12 -19.29
CA GLY A 48 -2.08 1.70 -19.00
C GLY A 48 -2.54 0.49 -19.82
N GLY A 49 -3.82 0.47 -20.22
CA GLY A 49 -4.46 -0.67 -20.89
C GLY A 49 -5.77 -0.28 -21.59
N PRO A 50 -6.37 -1.22 -22.36
CA PRO A 50 -7.58 -0.94 -23.13
C PRO A 50 -8.77 -0.51 -22.26
N TYR A 51 -9.57 0.42 -22.78
CA TYR A 51 -10.71 1.07 -22.13
C TYR A 51 -10.36 1.94 -20.89
N SER A 52 -9.07 2.18 -20.63
CA SER A 52 -8.65 3.04 -19.51
C SER A 52 -8.22 4.42 -20.03
N LYS A 53 -9.11 5.42 -19.90
CA LYS A 53 -8.91 6.79 -20.42
C LYS A 53 -7.54 7.38 -20.04
N GLY A 54 -6.79 7.85 -21.04
CA GLY A 54 -5.42 8.34 -20.88
C GLY A 54 -4.33 7.26 -21.00
N SER A 55 -4.69 6.01 -21.32
CA SER A 55 -3.72 4.97 -21.65
C SER A 55 -3.10 5.20 -23.02
N ILE A 56 -1.83 4.88 -23.18
CA ILE A 56 -1.10 5.08 -24.44
C ILE A 56 -0.79 3.73 -25.06
N TYR A 57 -1.16 3.56 -26.33
CA TYR A 57 -0.76 2.41 -27.13
C TYR A 57 0.00 2.84 -28.38
N ARG A 58 0.93 1.99 -28.82
CA ARG A 58 1.62 2.12 -30.11
C ARG A 58 1.12 1.07 -31.08
N LYS A 59 0.90 1.47 -32.33
CA LYS A 59 0.37 0.64 -33.42
C LYS A 59 1.37 0.63 -34.57
N CYS A 60 1.76 -0.55 -35.04
CA CYS A 60 2.56 -0.68 -36.26
C CYS A 60 1.63 -0.63 -37.49
N THR A 61 1.75 0.40 -38.31
CA THR A 61 0.92 0.57 -39.51
C THR A 61 1.81 0.77 -40.74
N ASN A 62 1.81 -0.21 -41.64
CA ASN A 62 2.59 -0.25 -42.88
C ASN A 62 4.11 -0.01 -42.71
N GLY A 63 4.69 -0.46 -41.58
CA GLY A 63 6.12 -0.30 -41.28
C GLY A 63 6.51 1.02 -40.60
N LYS A 64 5.53 1.85 -40.21
CA LYS A 64 5.72 2.99 -39.31
C LYS A 64 5.00 2.74 -37.98
N LEU A 65 5.59 3.22 -36.88
CA LEU A 65 4.94 3.25 -35.57
C LEU A 65 4.25 4.61 -35.37
N PHE A 66 3.06 4.55 -34.79
CA PHE A 66 2.29 5.70 -34.34
C PHE A 66 1.82 5.42 -32.90
N CYS A 67 1.82 6.45 -32.05
CA CYS A 67 1.24 6.38 -30.71
C CYS A 67 -0.14 7.03 -30.70
N TYR A 68 -1.01 6.55 -29.83
CA TYR A 68 -2.39 6.98 -29.68
C TYR A 68 -2.77 6.98 -28.20
N GLU A 69 -3.65 7.90 -27.80
CA GLU A 69 -4.31 7.86 -26.50
C GLU A 69 -5.64 7.09 -26.61
N ASP A 70 -5.85 6.13 -25.72
CA ASP A 70 -7.15 5.50 -25.51
C ASP A 70 -8.00 6.42 -24.62
N HIS A 71 -9.15 6.87 -25.12
CA HIS A 71 -10.05 7.76 -24.40
C HIS A 71 -11.09 7.03 -23.51
N GLY A 72 -11.05 5.70 -23.45
CA GLY A 72 -11.90 4.85 -22.60
C GLY A 72 -13.26 4.48 -23.19
N GLU A 73 -13.48 4.73 -24.48
CA GLU A 73 -14.79 4.63 -25.15
C GLU A 73 -14.81 3.47 -26.15
N ALA A 74 -15.85 2.64 -26.11
CA ALA A 74 -15.99 1.46 -26.96
C ALA A 74 -16.48 1.79 -28.37
N ASP A 75 -16.11 0.95 -29.35
CA ASP A 75 -16.45 1.04 -30.78
C ASP A 75 -16.08 2.37 -31.49
N MET A 76 -15.27 3.21 -30.85
CA MET A 76 -14.69 4.42 -31.43
C MET A 76 -13.55 4.12 -32.41
N PRO A 77 -13.33 4.96 -33.45
CA PRO A 77 -12.19 4.81 -34.37
C PRO A 77 -10.84 5.09 -33.69
N ASP A 78 -9.73 4.70 -34.34
CA ASP A 78 -8.39 5.16 -33.94
C ASP A 78 -8.39 6.71 -33.90
N PRO A 79 -7.99 7.35 -32.78
CA PRO A 79 -7.91 8.81 -32.69
C PRO A 79 -6.69 9.36 -33.46
N GLU A 80 -6.49 10.68 -33.46
CA GLU A 80 -5.32 11.29 -34.09
C GLU A 80 -4.01 10.85 -33.40
N PRO A 81 -2.92 10.59 -34.15
CA PRO A 81 -1.67 10.07 -33.60
C PRO A 81 -0.86 11.15 -32.88
N ILE A 82 -0.39 10.81 -31.68
CA ILE A 82 0.41 11.68 -30.81
C ILE A 82 1.92 11.41 -30.93
N ASP A 83 2.76 12.39 -30.56
CA ASP A 83 4.20 12.18 -30.51
C ASP A 83 4.57 11.20 -29.37
N CYS A 84 5.07 10.03 -29.76
CA CYS A 84 5.53 8.99 -28.85
C CYS A 84 6.59 9.49 -27.86
N LYS A 85 7.56 10.28 -28.34
CA LYS A 85 8.76 10.66 -27.61
C LYS A 85 8.47 11.71 -26.55
N GLU A 86 7.64 12.71 -26.86
CA GLU A 86 7.17 13.68 -25.85
C GLU A 86 6.33 12.98 -24.77
N THR A 87 5.45 12.06 -25.19
CA THR A 87 4.57 11.31 -24.28
C THR A 87 5.35 10.44 -23.28
N PHE A 88 6.38 9.71 -23.74
CA PHE A 88 7.21 8.88 -22.84
C PHE A 88 8.19 9.69 -21.98
N GLN A 89 8.71 10.81 -22.48
CA GLN A 89 9.55 11.71 -21.66
C GLN A 89 8.74 12.38 -20.54
N ALA A 90 7.42 12.50 -20.71
CA ALA A 90 6.54 13.18 -19.77
C ALA A 90 6.17 12.39 -18.50
N ARG A 91 6.95 11.43 -17.96
CA ARG A 91 6.62 10.82 -16.63
C ARG A 91 7.77 10.10 -15.88
N LYS A 92 8.31 10.75 -14.84
CA LYS A 92 8.98 10.18 -13.63
C LYS A 92 8.88 11.22 -12.47
N LEU A 93 8.70 10.84 -11.18
CA LEU A 93 9.07 11.57 -9.91
C LEU A 93 8.36 11.01 -8.64
N GLY A 94 9.07 10.58 -7.57
CA GLY A 94 8.48 9.93 -6.39
C GLY A 94 9.33 9.23 -5.25
N TYR A 95 9.86 9.97 -4.26
CA TYR A 95 10.40 9.57 -2.93
C TYR A 95 10.58 10.70 -1.86
N PHE A 96 9.46 11.14 -1.28
CA PHE A 96 9.28 11.52 0.14
C PHE A 96 7.77 11.47 0.41
N ALA A 97 7.31 11.53 1.66
CA ALA A 97 5.87 11.35 1.95
C ALA A 97 4.98 12.44 1.33
N ASP A 98 3.85 12.04 0.74
CA ASP A 98 2.86 12.97 0.18
C ASP A 98 2.18 13.78 1.31
N PRO A 99 2.19 15.14 1.27
CA PRO A 99 1.48 15.98 2.25
C PRO A 99 0.00 15.65 2.44
N GLU A 100 -0.65 15.02 1.45
CA GLU A 100 -2.03 14.58 1.55
C GLU A 100 -2.18 13.42 2.54
N LEU A 101 -1.28 12.43 2.45
CA LEU A 101 -1.32 11.17 3.19
C LEU A 101 -0.43 11.18 4.45
N THR A 102 0.43 12.18 4.60
CA THR A 102 1.38 12.33 5.71
C THR A 102 1.66 13.81 5.87
N LYS A 103 1.07 14.44 6.90
CA LYS A 103 1.12 15.90 7.02
C LYS A 103 2.56 16.36 7.29
N LEU A 104 2.91 17.55 6.79
CA LEU A 104 4.21 18.17 6.98
C LEU A 104 4.13 19.26 8.05
N TRP A 105 5.23 19.49 8.78
CA TRP A 105 5.27 20.48 9.85
C TRP A 105 5.00 21.90 9.32
N PRO A 106 3.99 22.61 9.88
CA PRO A 106 3.54 23.89 9.34
C PRO A 106 4.61 24.98 9.50
N GLU A 107 4.60 25.97 8.60
CA GLU A 107 5.60 27.04 8.55
C GLU A 107 7.07 26.57 8.50
N ARG A 108 7.30 25.30 8.08
CA ARG A 108 8.62 24.64 8.08
C ARG A 108 9.23 24.53 9.49
N THR A 109 8.38 24.39 10.50
CA THR A 109 8.74 24.50 11.91
C THR A 109 8.35 23.24 12.66
N LEU A 110 9.34 22.40 12.97
CA LEU A 110 9.21 21.23 13.83
C LEU A 110 9.47 21.65 15.28
N CYS A 111 8.51 21.41 16.17
CA CYS A 111 8.73 21.55 17.60
C CYS A 111 9.18 20.22 18.18
N TYR A 112 10.10 20.26 19.14
CA TYR A 112 10.62 19.06 19.80
C TYR A 112 10.83 19.32 21.30
N GLN A 113 10.95 18.25 22.07
CA GLN A 113 11.36 18.29 23.48
C GLN A 113 12.23 17.07 23.75
N VAL A 114 13.37 17.27 24.42
CA VAL A 114 14.24 16.18 24.88
C VAL A 114 14.01 15.91 26.36
N LYS A 115 13.71 14.65 26.71
CA LYS A 115 13.68 14.18 28.11
C LYS A 115 15.10 14.05 28.65
N LYS A 116 15.71 15.18 29.05
CA LYS A 116 17.14 15.25 29.39
C LYS A 116 17.53 14.33 30.55
N GLU A 117 16.59 13.97 31.41
CA GLU A 117 16.71 13.00 32.49
C GLU A 117 16.89 11.54 32.04
N GLU A 118 16.63 11.21 30.77
CA GLU A 118 16.76 9.86 30.22
C GLU A 118 18.09 9.63 29.45
N PHE A 119 18.95 10.64 29.32
CA PHE A 119 20.18 10.61 28.50
C PHE A 119 21.44 11.01 29.28
N THR A 120 22.62 10.58 28.81
CA THR A 120 23.92 11.09 29.31
C THR A 120 24.27 12.44 28.68
N GLU A 121 25.20 13.19 29.26
CA GLU A 121 25.69 14.46 28.69
C GLU A 121 26.25 14.29 27.26
N GLU A 122 26.96 13.18 26.99
CA GLU A 122 27.43 12.83 25.65
C GLU A 122 26.28 12.54 24.67
N GLN A 123 25.25 11.82 25.11
CA GLN A 123 24.06 11.53 24.29
C GLN A 123 23.25 12.81 24.01
N LEU A 124 23.17 13.73 24.98
CA LEU A 124 22.56 15.05 24.79
C LEU A 124 23.34 15.92 23.80
N ALA A 125 24.66 15.96 23.90
CA ALA A 125 25.51 16.66 22.92
C ALA A 125 25.30 16.12 21.49
N MET A 126 25.17 14.79 21.32
CA MET A 126 24.86 14.20 20.01
C MET A 126 23.43 14.49 19.51
N ILE A 127 22.47 14.76 20.40
CA ILE A 127 21.12 15.20 20.01
C ILE A 127 21.16 16.67 19.56
N ASP A 128 21.84 17.53 20.32
CA ASP A 128 21.99 18.95 19.98
C ASP A 128 22.77 19.12 18.65
N ASP A 129 23.88 18.39 18.46
CA ASP A 129 24.63 18.30 17.19
C ASP A 129 23.74 17.86 16.01
N ALA A 130 22.87 16.86 16.21
CA ALA A 130 21.95 16.38 15.18
C ALA A 130 20.90 17.41 14.79
N VAL A 131 20.34 18.12 15.78
CA VAL A 131 19.35 19.18 15.56
C VAL A 131 20.01 20.37 14.84
N ASP A 132 21.18 20.82 15.28
CA ASP A 132 21.90 21.93 14.65
C ASP A 132 22.40 21.58 13.24
N TYR A 133 22.82 20.33 13.00
CA TYR A 133 23.08 19.83 11.65
C TYR A 133 21.82 19.89 10.78
N LEU A 134 20.65 19.51 11.30
CA LEU A 134 19.38 19.58 10.58
C LEU A 134 18.89 21.01 10.32
N ARG A 135 19.21 21.99 11.18
CA ARG A 135 18.93 23.42 10.91
C ARG A 135 19.57 23.90 9.60
N THR A 136 20.70 23.31 9.17
CA THR A 136 21.37 23.67 7.91
C THR A 136 20.51 23.43 6.66
N THR A 137 19.47 22.59 6.75
CA THR A 137 18.48 22.40 5.67
C THR A 137 17.64 23.65 5.41
N GLY A 138 17.50 24.54 6.40
CA GLY A 138 16.58 25.68 6.39
C GLY A 138 15.21 25.40 7.01
N VAL A 139 14.98 24.19 7.55
CA VAL A 139 13.88 23.86 8.47
C VAL A 139 14.17 24.48 9.85
N LYS A 140 13.13 25.02 10.51
CA LYS A 140 13.20 25.47 11.90
C LYS A 140 12.97 24.30 12.85
N PHE A 141 13.83 24.19 13.85
CA PHE A 141 13.66 23.34 15.03
C PHE A 141 13.47 24.24 16.25
N ILE A 142 12.43 24.03 17.04
CA ILE A 142 12.12 24.86 18.21
C ILE A 142 11.85 23.97 19.43
N GLU A 143 12.49 24.24 20.56
CA GLU A 143 12.16 23.58 21.83
C GLU A 143 10.69 23.89 22.20
N PHE A 144 9.95 22.89 22.66
CA PHE A 144 8.51 23.01 22.89
C PHE A 144 8.16 24.15 23.86
N SER A 145 9.02 24.39 24.86
CA SER A 145 8.94 25.49 25.82
C SER A 145 9.17 26.89 25.23
N ASP A 146 9.72 26.99 24.01
CA ASP A 146 9.91 28.23 23.25
C ASP A 146 8.86 28.43 22.16
N CYS A 147 7.99 27.44 21.89
CA CYS A 147 6.91 27.57 20.92
C CYS A 147 5.92 28.70 21.27
N PRO A 148 5.41 28.84 22.51
CA PRO A 148 4.51 29.93 22.88
C PRO A 148 5.16 31.33 22.83
N LYS A 149 6.49 31.40 22.73
CA LYS A 149 7.26 32.66 22.63
C LYS A 149 7.42 33.13 21.18
N GLN A 150 6.99 32.32 20.20
CA GLN A 150 7.09 32.67 18.77
C GLN A 150 5.96 33.63 18.38
N ARG A 151 6.29 34.66 17.59
CA ARG A 151 5.31 35.62 17.02
C ARG A 151 4.25 35.00 16.11
N ASN A 152 4.37 33.71 15.78
CA ASN A 152 3.45 32.95 14.97
C ASN A 152 3.08 31.59 15.62
N ALA A 153 3.08 31.51 16.96
CA ALA A 153 2.79 30.32 17.76
C ALA A 153 1.55 29.53 17.26
N GLU A 154 0.45 30.24 17.01
CA GLU A 154 -0.82 29.68 16.48
C GLU A 154 -0.67 28.94 15.15
N LYS A 155 0.32 29.32 14.34
CA LYS A 155 0.57 28.80 12.99
C LYS A 155 1.69 27.76 12.93
N ILE A 156 2.25 27.37 14.07
CA ILE A 156 3.28 26.32 14.19
C ILE A 156 2.81 25.20 15.11
N CYS A 157 3.29 23.98 14.86
CA CYS A 157 3.25 22.89 15.84
C CYS A 157 1.85 22.63 16.47
N GLY A 158 0.79 22.69 15.65
CA GLY A 158 -0.60 22.49 16.11
C GLY A 158 -1.09 23.55 17.11
N ASN A 159 -0.70 24.82 16.95
CA ASN A 159 -0.85 25.88 17.96
C ASN A 159 -0.14 25.48 19.28
N CYS A 160 1.15 25.16 19.15
CA CYS A 160 2.01 24.69 20.25
C CYS A 160 1.43 23.54 21.08
N LYS A 161 0.81 22.55 20.42
CA LYS A 161 0.32 21.30 21.03
C LYS A 161 1.12 20.08 20.56
N ASP A 162 1.53 20.08 19.30
CA ASP A 162 2.27 18.97 18.68
C ASP A 162 3.77 19.16 18.79
N TYR A 163 4.48 18.11 19.18
CA TYR A 163 5.94 18.12 19.23
C TYR A 163 6.53 16.72 19.17
N VAL A 164 7.76 16.65 18.66
CA VAL A 164 8.59 15.45 18.73
C VAL A 164 9.11 15.27 20.16
N ASN A 165 8.64 14.24 20.85
CA ASN A 165 9.07 13.87 22.19
C ASN A 165 10.23 12.88 22.12
N VAL A 166 11.47 13.37 22.25
CA VAL A 166 12.70 12.57 22.22
C VAL A 166 12.92 11.93 23.59
N ASN A 167 12.88 10.60 23.61
CA ASN A 167 12.88 9.78 24.82
C ASN A 167 13.68 8.47 24.63
N LYS A 168 13.92 7.75 25.72
CA LYS A 168 14.70 6.49 25.78
C LYS A 168 13.93 5.38 26.49
N LYS A 169 12.61 5.32 26.29
CA LYS A 169 11.73 4.32 26.92
C LYS A 169 12.09 2.87 26.57
N ASP A 170 12.67 2.66 25.39
CA ASP A 170 13.14 1.37 24.89
C ASP A 170 14.62 1.47 24.53
N THR A 171 15.50 1.05 25.44
CA THR A 171 16.97 1.13 25.27
C THR A 171 17.49 0.29 24.09
N ALA A 172 16.71 -0.67 23.60
CA ALA A 172 17.08 -1.59 22.52
C ALA A 172 16.59 -1.15 21.13
N ARG A 173 15.96 0.04 20.99
CA ARG A 173 15.37 0.48 19.70
C ARG A 173 15.68 1.95 19.33
N CYS A 174 15.92 2.17 18.04
CA CYS A 174 15.74 3.47 17.39
C CYS A 174 14.40 3.43 16.64
N SER A 175 13.53 4.42 16.82
CA SER A 175 12.30 4.56 16.01
C SER A 175 11.60 5.90 16.18
N ALA A 176 11.15 6.48 15.07
CA ALA A 176 10.30 7.66 14.97
C ALA A 176 8.93 7.38 14.33
N ARG A 177 8.03 8.37 14.40
CA ARG A 177 6.88 8.53 13.50
C ARG A 177 7.30 9.27 12.22
N VAL A 178 6.53 9.14 11.14
CA VAL A 178 6.87 9.74 9.84
C VAL A 178 5.98 10.95 9.57
N GLY A 179 6.56 12.15 9.50
CA GLY A 179 5.84 13.41 9.34
C GLY A 179 5.26 13.97 10.64
N TRP A 180 4.27 14.85 10.51
CA TRP A 180 3.52 15.49 11.59
C TRP A 180 2.20 14.73 11.81
N ASP A 181 2.13 13.95 12.90
CA ASP A 181 1.02 13.02 13.15
C ASP A 181 -0.18 13.66 13.87
N GLN A 182 -0.09 14.93 14.30
CA GLN A 182 -1.19 15.68 14.95
C GLN A 182 -1.76 15.04 16.23
N ILE A 183 -0.92 14.29 16.96
CA ILE A 183 -1.26 13.55 18.20
C ILE A 183 -0.71 14.19 19.48
N GLY A 184 -0.27 15.45 19.44
CA GLY A 184 0.48 16.07 20.52
C GLY A 184 1.93 15.54 20.59
N PRO A 185 2.36 14.88 21.69
CA PRO A 185 3.71 14.35 21.84
C PRO A 185 3.96 13.10 20.97
N GLN A 186 4.38 13.26 19.72
CA GLN A 186 4.78 12.14 18.87
C GLN A 186 6.19 11.63 19.25
N PRO A 187 6.38 10.35 19.62
CA PRO A 187 7.67 9.87 20.09
C PRO A 187 8.74 9.71 19.00
N ILE A 188 9.95 10.18 19.30
CA ILE A 188 11.20 9.56 18.83
C ILE A 188 11.79 8.79 20.02
N ASN A 189 12.09 7.52 19.82
CA ASN A 189 12.81 6.70 20.80
C ASN A 189 14.28 6.51 20.36
N LEU A 190 15.25 6.92 21.19
CA LEU A 190 16.69 6.78 20.96
C LEU A 190 17.33 5.89 22.04
N GLY A 191 17.27 4.58 21.85
CA GLY A 191 18.00 3.62 22.69
C GLY A 191 19.53 3.78 22.61
N ASP A 192 20.28 3.07 23.47
CA ASP A 192 21.73 3.26 23.62
C ASP A 192 22.50 3.07 22.30
N HIS A 193 22.21 1.97 21.58
CA HIS A 193 22.85 1.66 20.30
C HIS A 193 22.55 2.66 19.16
N CYS A 194 21.64 3.62 19.36
CA CYS A 194 21.43 4.68 18.38
C CYS A 194 22.62 5.65 18.33
N PHE A 195 23.43 5.72 19.40
CA PHE A 195 24.57 6.63 19.52
C PHE A 195 25.92 5.99 19.12
N ASP A 196 25.99 4.66 18.91
CA ASP A 196 27.21 3.89 18.59
C ASP A 196 28.02 4.44 17.39
N VAL A 197 27.34 5.10 16.45
CA VAL A 197 27.91 5.66 15.20
C VAL A 197 27.96 7.20 15.20
N GLY A 198 27.64 7.83 16.33
CA GLY A 198 27.47 9.28 16.48
C GLY A 198 26.09 9.79 16.06
N PHE A 199 25.97 11.11 15.95
CA PHE A 199 24.71 11.85 15.75
C PHE A 199 23.87 11.46 14.51
N GLY A 200 24.45 10.73 13.54
CA GLY A 200 23.78 10.41 12.27
C GLY A 200 22.55 9.50 12.40
N THR A 201 22.44 8.66 13.43
CA THR A 201 21.19 7.93 13.70
C THR A 201 20.10 8.85 14.25
N VAL A 202 20.48 9.84 15.06
CA VAL A 202 19.52 10.84 15.58
C VAL A 202 18.96 11.67 14.41
N VAL A 203 19.82 12.04 13.46
CA VAL A 203 19.41 12.68 12.18
C VAL A 203 18.44 11.79 11.38
N HIS A 204 18.67 10.48 11.30
CA HIS A 204 17.76 9.52 10.63
C HIS A 204 16.35 9.52 11.25
N GLU A 205 16.24 9.45 12.57
CA GLU A 205 14.95 9.45 13.26
C GLU A 205 14.22 10.82 13.18
N PHE A 206 14.97 11.94 13.18
CA PHE A 206 14.36 13.26 12.93
C PHE A 206 13.94 13.44 11.46
N LEU A 207 14.66 12.90 10.48
CA LEU A 207 14.25 12.91 9.07
C LEU A 207 12.97 12.11 8.83
N HIS A 208 12.76 11.01 9.57
CA HIS A 208 11.45 10.38 9.66
C HIS A 208 10.39 11.37 10.14
N SER A 209 10.59 12.03 11.29
CA SER A 209 9.61 13.04 11.78
C SER A 209 9.42 14.25 10.84
N LEU A 210 10.32 14.50 9.90
CA LEU A 210 10.15 15.49 8.82
C LEU A 210 9.36 14.98 7.59
N GLY A 211 9.09 13.68 7.47
CA GLY A 211 8.31 13.10 6.37
C GLY A 211 9.13 12.26 5.36
N LEU A 212 10.34 11.84 5.70
CA LEU A 212 11.11 10.89 4.89
C LEU A 212 10.84 9.45 5.35
N PHE A 213 10.68 8.52 4.40
CA PHE A 213 10.65 7.07 4.67
C PHE A 213 12.07 6.48 4.45
N HIS A 214 12.27 5.16 4.58
CA HIS A 214 13.58 4.53 4.29
C HIS A 214 13.87 4.37 2.78
N GLU A 215 14.90 5.03 2.25
CA GLU A 215 15.22 5.14 0.80
C GLU A 215 15.18 3.82 0.00
N HIS A 216 15.48 2.67 0.63
CA HIS A 216 15.35 1.36 -0.02
C HIS A 216 13.91 0.95 -0.38
N THR A 217 12.89 1.72 0.01
CA THR A 217 11.48 1.58 -0.37
C THR A 217 11.05 2.52 -1.50
N ASN A 218 12.01 3.24 -2.09
CA ASN A 218 11.81 4.04 -3.30
C ASN A 218 11.40 3.12 -4.48
N PRO A 219 10.28 3.38 -5.19
CA PRO A 219 9.83 2.55 -6.30
C PRO A 219 10.84 2.37 -7.46
N ASN A 220 11.84 3.24 -7.57
CA ASN A 220 12.93 3.13 -8.55
C ASN A 220 14.18 2.40 -8.02
N ALA A 221 14.21 1.94 -6.76
CA ALA A 221 15.36 1.29 -6.17
C ALA A 221 15.66 -0.05 -6.85
N THR A 222 16.76 -0.12 -7.63
CA THR A 222 17.19 -1.35 -8.30
C THR A 222 18.06 -2.18 -7.34
N LEU A 223 17.41 -2.77 -6.34
CA LEU A 223 18.00 -3.60 -5.29
C LEU A 223 17.27 -4.94 -5.16
N ILE A 224 17.81 -5.84 -4.34
CA ILE A 224 17.12 -7.08 -3.95
C ILE A 224 16.92 -7.13 -2.44
N THR A 225 15.77 -7.64 -1.99
CA THR A 225 15.44 -7.88 -0.57
C THR A 225 15.39 -9.38 -0.33
N TYR A 226 16.53 -9.98 0.03
CA TYR A 226 16.65 -11.44 0.23
C TYR A 226 16.30 -11.90 1.65
N LYS A 227 16.16 -10.96 2.59
CA LYS A 227 15.72 -11.19 3.98
C LYS A 227 15.02 -9.93 4.48
N MET A 228 14.03 -10.07 5.36
CA MET A 228 13.45 -8.96 6.12
C MET A 228 13.78 -9.14 7.61
N GLU A 229 14.62 -8.26 8.18
CA GLU A 229 14.96 -8.27 9.62
C GLU A 229 14.02 -7.41 10.49
N ARG A 230 13.01 -6.78 9.87
CA ARG A 230 12.01 -5.92 10.51
C ARG A 230 10.65 -6.23 9.88
N GLY A 231 9.55 -5.68 10.42
CA GLY A 231 8.21 -5.89 9.85
C GLY A 231 8.11 -5.45 8.38
N PRO A 232 7.27 -6.09 7.54
CA PRO A 232 7.21 -5.84 6.09
C PRO A 232 7.03 -4.38 5.70
N GLN A 233 6.30 -3.58 6.49
CA GLN A 233 6.04 -2.16 6.24
C GLN A 233 7.32 -1.32 6.02
N ASN A 234 8.46 -1.79 6.56
CA ASN A 234 9.77 -1.16 6.41
C ASN A 234 10.42 -1.39 5.05
N TYR A 235 10.05 -2.47 4.33
CA TYR A 235 10.64 -2.92 3.06
C TYR A 235 9.70 -2.80 1.85
N LEU A 236 8.37 -2.75 2.08
CA LEU A 236 7.40 -2.58 0.99
C LEU A 236 7.64 -1.23 0.27
N PRO A 237 7.66 -1.20 -1.08
CA PRO A 237 7.75 0.04 -1.84
C PRO A 237 6.68 1.06 -1.45
N LYS A 238 6.98 2.35 -1.63
CA LYS A 238 6.09 3.47 -1.32
C LYS A 238 5.64 4.17 -2.62
N PRO A 239 4.64 3.63 -3.35
CA PRO A 239 4.21 4.18 -4.64
C PRO A 239 3.64 5.61 -4.56
N GLN A 240 3.27 6.07 -3.37
CA GLN A 240 2.68 7.40 -3.13
C GLN A 240 3.69 8.55 -2.94
N ALA A 241 4.99 8.30 -3.04
CA ALA A 241 6.01 9.27 -2.65
C ALA A 241 6.34 10.28 -3.80
N LEU A 242 6.97 11.45 -3.54
CA LEU A 242 6.99 12.59 -4.52
C LEU A 242 8.35 13.06 -5.18
N PHE A 243 9.55 12.75 -4.66
CA PHE A 243 10.88 12.95 -5.33
C PHE A 243 11.75 11.66 -5.63
N ILE A 244 11.84 11.12 -6.87
CA ILE A 244 12.30 9.71 -7.14
C ILE A 244 13.80 9.40 -6.98
N GLU A 245 14.71 10.37 -7.05
CA GLU A 245 16.08 10.05 -7.49
C GLU A 245 16.79 9.16 -6.47
N TYR A 246 16.91 7.87 -6.79
CA TYR A 246 17.31 6.84 -5.84
C TYR A 246 18.74 7.06 -5.35
N ASP A 247 18.87 7.31 -4.05
CA ASP A 247 20.14 7.71 -3.43
C ASP A 247 20.71 6.58 -2.58
N ALA A 248 21.59 5.78 -3.18
CA ALA A 248 22.31 4.71 -2.51
C ALA A 248 23.21 5.19 -1.33
N GLU A 249 23.56 6.48 -1.28
CA GLU A 249 24.31 7.11 -0.19
C GLU A 249 23.40 7.73 0.89
N SER A 250 22.07 7.73 0.72
CA SER A 250 21.11 8.32 1.66
C SER A 250 21.29 7.80 3.09
N ILE A 251 21.24 8.71 4.06
CA ILE A 251 21.19 8.36 5.49
C ILE A 251 19.89 7.62 5.84
N MET A 252 18.86 7.69 4.98
CA MET A 252 17.62 6.94 5.10
C MET A 252 17.70 5.51 4.56
N HIS A 253 18.77 5.14 3.85
CA HIS A 253 18.95 3.77 3.37
C HIS A 253 19.21 2.79 4.52
N TYR A 254 18.81 1.53 4.36
CA TYR A 254 19.16 0.44 5.27
C TYR A 254 20.53 -0.17 4.91
N PRO A 255 21.32 -0.65 5.89
CA PRO A 255 22.58 -1.36 5.63
C PRO A 255 22.33 -2.79 5.12
N PRO A 256 23.31 -3.43 4.44
CA PRO A 256 23.10 -4.76 3.87
C PRO A 256 22.82 -5.87 4.88
N SER A 257 23.22 -5.69 6.15
CA SER A 257 22.86 -6.58 7.26
C SER A 257 21.34 -6.77 7.41
N ARG A 258 20.53 -5.75 7.07
CA ARG A 258 19.07 -5.83 7.12
C ARG A 258 18.43 -6.68 6.00
N GLY A 259 19.23 -7.29 5.13
CA GLY A 259 18.75 -8.23 4.10
C GLY A 259 18.51 -7.63 2.73
N ILE A 260 19.07 -6.45 2.46
CA ILE A 260 18.99 -5.77 1.16
C ILE A 260 20.38 -5.58 0.52
N CYS A 261 20.49 -5.64 -0.80
CA CYS A 261 21.78 -5.45 -1.48
C CYS A 261 21.60 -5.05 -2.96
N ILE A 262 22.65 -4.48 -3.55
CA ILE A 262 22.73 -4.25 -5.00
C ILE A 262 22.88 -5.62 -5.68
N PRO A 263 22.08 -5.95 -6.72
CA PRO A 263 22.28 -7.18 -7.49
C PRO A 263 23.58 -7.15 -8.29
N LYS A 264 24.26 -8.30 -8.36
CA LYS A 264 25.26 -8.58 -9.40
C LYS A 264 24.63 -8.36 -10.78
N LYS A 265 25.42 -7.86 -11.74
CA LYS A 265 25.01 -7.80 -13.15
C LYS A 265 24.66 -9.19 -13.66
N ARG A 266 23.64 -9.26 -14.52
CA ARG A 266 23.13 -10.46 -15.17
C ARG A 266 22.81 -10.16 -16.63
N ASP A 267 22.81 -11.21 -17.44
CA ASP A 267 22.54 -11.15 -18.89
C ASP A 267 21.06 -11.44 -19.23
N ASP A 268 20.18 -11.61 -18.22
CA ASP A 268 18.73 -11.71 -18.39
C ASP A 268 18.00 -10.47 -17.88
N ASP A 269 17.09 -9.92 -18.70
CA ASP A 269 16.26 -8.74 -18.40
C ASP A 269 15.22 -8.96 -17.27
N LYS A 270 15.39 -10.02 -16.46
CA LYS A 270 14.46 -10.38 -15.39
C LYS A 270 14.76 -9.58 -14.13
N ARG A 271 13.81 -8.74 -13.73
CA ARG A 271 13.79 -8.13 -12.40
C ARG A 271 13.67 -9.19 -11.29
N TYR A 272 14.14 -8.82 -10.11
CA TYR A 272 13.87 -9.58 -8.89
C TYR A 272 12.44 -9.36 -8.38
N CYS A 273 11.96 -10.31 -7.59
CA CYS A 273 10.67 -10.21 -6.90
C CYS A 273 10.77 -9.25 -5.70
N ASN A 274 9.76 -8.39 -5.56
CA ASN A 274 9.53 -7.61 -4.36
C ASN A 274 9.06 -8.53 -3.21
N PRO A 275 9.04 -8.05 -1.93
CA PRO A 275 8.59 -8.85 -0.78
C PRO A 275 7.13 -9.34 -0.79
N THR A 276 6.36 -9.07 -1.86
CA THR A 276 4.96 -9.48 -2.07
C THR A 276 4.76 -10.33 -3.34
N GLU A 277 5.85 -10.74 -4.00
CA GLU A 277 5.84 -11.38 -5.32
C GLU A 277 6.63 -12.69 -5.30
N SER A 278 6.45 -13.50 -6.34
CA SER A 278 6.95 -14.87 -6.47
C SER A 278 7.40 -15.16 -7.92
N GLU A 279 8.04 -16.30 -8.18
CA GLU A 279 8.40 -16.67 -9.57
C GLU A 279 7.17 -16.82 -10.50
N ALA A 280 5.97 -17.01 -9.94
CA ALA A 280 4.71 -17.02 -10.71
C ALA A 280 4.37 -15.63 -11.31
N ASP A 281 4.87 -14.56 -10.71
CA ASP A 281 4.74 -13.17 -11.18
C ASP A 281 5.79 -12.80 -12.25
N GLY A 282 6.57 -13.79 -12.72
CA GLY A 282 7.55 -13.66 -13.81
C GLY A 282 8.91 -13.07 -13.40
N CYS A 283 9.08 -12.73 -12.12
CA CYS A 283 10.32 -12.24 -11.53
C CYS A 283 11.23 -13.38 -11.03
N VAL A 284 12.44 -13.05 -10.54
CA VAL A 284 13.39 -14.01 -9.94
C VAL A 284 13.40 -13.86 -8.42
N GLU A 285 13.35 -14.97 -7.69
CA GLU A 285 13.46 -14.96 -6.22
C GLU A 285 14.77 -14.30 -5.74
N PRO A 286 14.72 -13.33 -4.80
CA PRO A 286 15.90 -12.69 -4.25
C PRO A 286 16.66 -13.63 -3.28
N LYS A 287 17.93 -13.90 -3.57
CA LYS A 287 18.82 -14.80 -2.80
C LYS A 287 20.15 -14.10 -2.55
N LYS A 288 20.77 -14.30 -1.37
CA LYS A 288 22.00 -13.59 -0.98
C LYS A 288 23.15 -13.79 -1.98
N GLU A 289 23.22 -14.94 -2.64
CA GLU A 289 24.20 -15.26 -3.69
C GLU A 289 24.20 -14.23 -4.84
N TYR A 290 23.06 -13.58 -5.09
CA TYR A 290 22.92 -12.53 -6.10
C TYR A 290 23.38 -11.14 -5.64
N CYS A 291 23.71 -10.92 -4.36
CA CYS A 291 24.27 -9.66 -3.88
C CYS A 291 25.66 -9.39 -4.47
N ASP A 292 25.90 -8.18 -4.95
CA ASP A 292 27.25 -7.63 -5.06
C ASP A 292 27.62 -7.02 -3.69
N GLU A 293 28.39 -7.77 -2.89
CA GLU A 293 28.75 -7.36 -1.52
C GLU A 293 29.72 -6.16 -1.48
N GLU A 294 30.46 -5.90 -2.57
CA GLU A 294 31.36 -4.74 -2.66
C GLU A 294 30.58 -3.48 -3.02
N ALA A 295 29.76 -3.54 -4.07
CA ALA A 295 28.90 -2.41 -4.47
C ALA A 295 27.93 -2.02 -3.35
N SER A 296 27.42 -3.00 -2.59
CA SER A 296 26.48 -2.77 -1.48
C SER A 296 27.09 -2.06 -0.27
N LYS A 297 28.41 -1.86 -0.18
CA LYS A 297 29.07 -1.17 0.96
C LYS A 297 28.68 0.31 1.12
N VAL A 298 28.09 0.90 0.08
CA VAL A 298 27.56 2.27 0.11
C VAL A 298 26.31 2.38 1.00
N PHE A 299 25.54 1.30 1.12
CA PHE A 299 24.24 1.27 1.79
C PHE A 299 24.34 1.41 3.32
N GLY A 300 23.42 2.21 3.88
CA GLY A 300 23.21 2.27 5.33
C GLY A 300 24.25 3.06 6.10
N GLN A 301 24.98 3.96 5.43
CA GLN A 301 25.85 4.93 6.11
C GLN A 301 25.05 5.77 7.13
N ARG A 302 25.69 6.13 8.24
CA ARG A 302 25.11 6.97 9.31
C ARG A 302 26.08 8.08 9.74
N LYS A 303 26.81 8.65 8.77
CA LYS A 303 27.84 9.69 9.01
C LYS A 303 27.32 11.11 8.81
N LYS A 304 26.43 11.32 7.83
CA LYS A 304 25.85 12.62 7.45
C LYS A 304 24.71 12.44 6.44
N MET A 305 23.95 13.49 6.16
CA MET A 305 23.00 13.50 5.05
C MET A 305 23.74 13.48 3.68
N SER A 306 23.16 12.76 2.73
CA SER A 306 23.56 12.75 1.32
C SER A 306 23.07 14.01 0.58
N LYS A 307 23.44 14.15 -0.70
CA LYS A 307 22.88 15.22 -1.55
C LYS A 307 21.39 15.01 -1.84
N GLY A 308 20.93 13.76 -1.95
CA GLY A 308 19.51 13.42 -2.07
C GLY A 308 18.73 13.80 -0.82
N ASP A 309 19.23 13.45 0.38
CA ASP A 309 18.57 13.78 1.66
C ASP A 309 18.31 15.30 1.80
N PHE A 310 19.33 16.13 1.55
CA PHE A 310 19.18 17.60 1.53
C PHE A 310 18.20 18.08 0.46
N LYS A 311 18.20 17.46 -0.73
CA LYS A 311 17.28 17.79 -1.82
C LYS A 311 15.83 17.41 -1.46
N SER A 312 15.59 16.28 -0.79
CA SER A 312 14.27 15.89 -0.30
C SER A 312 13.73 16.86 0.74
N VAL A 313 14.51 17.18 1.80
CA VAL A 313 14.06 18.14 2.83
C VAL A 313 13.81 19.53 2.25
N THR A 314 14.69 20.03 1.37
CA THR A 314 14.49 21.35 0.72
C THR A 314 13.42 21.35 -0.37
N THR A 315 12.97 20.19 -0.84
CA THR A 315 11.80 20.08 -1.73
C THR A 315 10.50 20.09 -0.94
N LEU A 316 10.44 19.32 0.16
CA LEU A 316 9.36 19.30 1.16
C LEU A 316 9.09 20.69 1.74
N TYR A 317 10.12 21.33 2.29
CA TYR A 317 9.98 22.54 3.12
C TYR A 317 10.55 23.81 2.46
N GLY A 318 11.20 23.73 1.31
CA GLY A 318 11.94 24.87 0.76
C GLY A 318 13.20 25.17 1.57
N CYS A 319 13.71 26.40 1.46
CA CYS A 319 14.87 26.84 2.24
C CYS A 319 14.84 28.36 2.43
N ARG A 320 14.52 28.82 3.66
CA ARG A 320 14.40 30.25 3.97
C ARG A 320 15.69 31.03 3.73
N ALA A 321 16.85 30.43 4.04
CA ALA A 321 18.16 31.06 3.88
C ALA A 321 18.57 31.31 2.41
N SER A 322 17.96 30.60 1.45
CA SER A 322 18.19 30.81 0.01
C SER A 322 16.97 31.38 -0.72
N GLY A 323 15.95 31.85 0.02
CA GLY A 323 14.70 32.38 -0.53
C GLY A 323 13.82 31.37 -1.27
N LYS A 324 14.20 30.08 -1.33
CA LYS A 324 13.48 29.05 -2.08
C LYS A 324 12.20 28.64 -1.36
N ALA A 325 11.06 28.78 -2.04
CA ALA A 325 9.79 28.24 -1.58
C ALA A 325 9.83 26.70 -1.49
N ALA A 326 8.91 26.12 -0.70
CA ALA A 326 8.61 24.70 -0.79
C ALA A 326 8.11 24.40 -2.21
N THR A 327 8.62 23.33 -2.83
CA THR A 327 8.21 22.94 -4.18
C THR A 327 7.31 21.72 -4.19
N VAL A 328 6.98 21.18 -3.01
CA VAL A 328 6.12 20.00 -2.86
C VAL A 328 4.74 20.19 -3.50
N ASP A 329 4.02 21.29 -3.26
CA ASP A 329 2.68 21.49 -3.85
C ASP A 329 2.72 21.67 -5.36
N TYR A 330 3.78 22.31 -5.88
CA TYR A 330 4.04 22.42 -7.31
C TYR A 330 4.33 21.04 -7.92
N LEU A 331 5.13 20.21 -7.23
CA LEU A 331 5.40 18.83 -7.66
C LEU A 331 4.15 17.98 -7.58
N ARG A 332 3.35 18.04 -6.50
CA ARG A 332 2.09 17.31 -6.35
C ARG A 332 1.13 17.67 -7.48
N LYS A 333 0.89 18.96 -7.72
CA LYS A 333 0.06 19.45 -8.86
C LYS A 333 0.62 19.05 -10.23
N LYS A 334 1.94 18.90 -10.37
CA LYS A 334 2.61 18.40 -11.58
C LYS A 334 2.56 16.86 -11.72
N LEU A 335 2.39 16.14 -10.62
CA LEU A 335 2.21 14.68 -10.55
C LEU A 335 0.73 14.28 -10.71
N GLU A 336 -0.21 15.12 -10.25
CA GLU A 336 -1.66 15.05 -10.47
C GLU A 336 -2.03 15.37 -11.92
N LYS A 337 -1.60 16.53 -12.45
CA LYS A 337 -1.81 16.90 -13.88
C LYS A 337 -1.11 15.94 -14.85
N LYS A 338 -0.26 15.06 -14.35
CA LYS A 338 0.16 13.86 -15.07
C LYS A 338 -0.85 12.74 -14.80
N GLY A 339 -0.98 12.32 -13.55
CA GLY A 339 -1.63 11.06 -13.15
C GLY A 339 -0.58 10.02 -12.76
N MET A 340 0.49 10.44 -12.07
CA MET A 340 1.37 9.54 -11.30
C MET A 340 0.87 9.37 -9.86
N ILE A 341 0.06 10.30 -9.35
CA ILE A 341 -0.69 10.13 -8.11
C ILE A 341 -2.01 9.46 -8.45
N HIS A 342 -2.17 8.20 -8.05
CA HIS A 342 -3.42 7.44 -8.21
C HIS A 342 -4.38 7.68 -7.03
N ASN A 343 -4.86 8.93 -6.90
CA ASN A 343 -5.96 9.29 -5.99
C ASN A 343 -7.30 8.72 -6.51
N ASN A 344 -7.44 7.40 -6.32
CA ASN A 344 -8.65 6.61 -6.55
C ASN A 344 -8.58 5.28 -5.75
N ALA A 345 -7.37 4.81 -5.40
CA ALA A 345 -7.17 3.59 -4.61
C ALA A 345 -7.27 3.79 -3.08
N LEU A 346 -7.54 5.03 -2.61
CA LEU A 346 -7.54 5.40 -1.19
C LEU A 346 -8.81 6.09 -0.68
N GLU A 347 -9.68 6.65 -1.54
CA GLU A 347 -11.03 7.08 -1.11
C GLU A 347 -11.83 5.87 -0.58
N LYS A 348 -11.72 4.74 -1.26
CA LYS A 348 -12.04 3.42 -0.70
C LYS A 348 -10.87 2.94 0.16
N GLY A 349 -10.74 3.58 1.32
CA GLY A 349 -9.75 3.25 2.34
C GLY A 349 -9.80 1.78 2.76
N ALA A 350 -8.79 1.32 3.51
CA ALA A 350 -8.66 -0.09 3.88
C ALA A 350 -9.92 -0.67 4.55
N ALA A 351 -10.65 0.15 5.32
CA ALA A 351 -11.95 -0.18 5.90
C ALA A 351 -13.00 -0.60 4.84
N GLY A 352 -13.25 0.22 3.81
CA GLY A 352 -14.27 -0.07 2.79
C GLY A 352 -13.95 -1.30 1.92
N ARG A 353 -12.67 -1.69 1.81
CA ARG A 353 -12.28 -3.00 1.24
C ARG A 353 -12.57 -4.14 2.21
N PHE A 354 -12.18 -3.99 3.48
CA PHE A 354 -12.50 -4.95 4.54
C PHE A 354 -14.01 -5.19 4.68
N GLU A 355 -14.85 -4.15 4.63
CA GLU A 355 -16.31 -4.24 4.68
C GLU A 355 -16.88 -4.92 3.43
N GLY A 356 -16.37 -4.61 2.24
CA GLY A 356 -16.74 -5.29 1.00
C GLY A 356 -16.45 -6.79 1.05
N ASP A 357 -15.25 -7.16 1.50
CA ASP A 357 -14.80 -8.55 1.64
C ASP A 357 -15.59 -9.28 2.75
N ILE A 358 -15.80 -8.64 3.91
CA ILE A 358 -16.63 -9.18 5.00
C ILE A 358 -18.08 -9.39 4.55
N LYS A 359 -18.66 -8.42 3.82
CA LYS A 359 -20.01 -8.55 3.26
C LYS A 359 -20.09 -9.72 2.28
N GLN A 360 -19.14 -9.83 1.35
CA GLN A 360 -19.10 -10.94 0.38
C GLN A 360 -18.93 -12.31 1.07
N VAL A 361 -18.07 -12.41 2.09
CA VAL A 361 -17.89 -13.62 2.92
C VAL A 361 -19.16 -13.96 3.70
N ASN A 362 -19.86 -12.97 4.27
CA ASN A 362 -21.09 -13.18 5.02
C ASN A 362 -22.27 -13.56 4.09
N GLU A 363 -22.38 -12.97 2.90
CA GLU A 363 -23.33 -13.40 1.88
C GLU A 363 -23.07 -14.84 1.39
N ALA A 364 -21.80 -15.22 1.20
CA ALA A 364 -21.43 -16.60 0.85
C ALA A 364 -21.80 -17.57 1.98
N ARG A 365 -21.49 -17.24 3.24
CA ARG A 365 -21.91 -17.99 4.43
C ARG A 365 -23.43 -18.10 4.54
N ALA A 366 -24.17 -17.04 4.22
CA ALA A 366 -25.64 -17.04 4.21
C ALA A 366 -26.21 -17.96 3.11
N LYS A 367 -25.66 -17.91 1.89
CA LYS A 367 -26.04 -18.82 0.78
C LYS A 367 -25.82 -20.29 1.15
N VAL A 368 -24.64 -20.64 1.68
CA VAL A 368 -24.36 -22.03 2.16
C VAL A 368 -25.29 -22.45 3.30
N ARG A 369 -25.63 -21.55 4.25
CA ARG A 369 -26.63 -21.81 5.30
C ARG A 369 -28.04 -22.03 4.71
N ALA A 370 -28.43 -21.25 3.70
CA ALA A 370 -29.71 -21.38 3.01
C ALA A 370 -29.81 -22.70 2.21
N GLU A 371 -28.76 -23.09 1.50
CA GLU A 371 -28.68 -24.36 0.77
C GLU A 371 -28.77 -25.57 1.72
N LYS A 372 -28.03 -25.57 2.84
CA LYS A 372 -28.14 -26.62 3.88
C LYS A 372 -29.58 -26.68 4.45
N ARG A 373 -30.22 -25.54 4.72
CA ARG A 373 -31.63 -25.46 5.14
C ARG A 373 -32.58 -25.99 4.05
N ALA A 374 -32.34 -25.69 2.78
CA ALA A 374 -33.12 -26.18 1.64
C ALA A 374 -32.99 -27.69 1.45
N ALA A 375 -31.77 -28.25 1.55
CA ALA A 375 -31.50 -29.68 1.50
C ALA A 375 -32.19 -30.43 2.66
N LYS A 376 -32.11 -29.94 3.90
CA LYS A 376 -32.81 -30.51 5.07
C LYS A 376 -34.35 -30.48 4.87
N ARG A 377 -34.89 -29.39 4.30
CA ARG A 377 -36.32 -29.28 3.91
C ARG A 377 -36.69 -30.26 2.78
N ALA A 378 -35.84 -30.44 1.77
CA ALA A 378 -36.05 -31.36 0.66
C ALA A 378 -36.03 -32.83 1.13
N ALA A 379 -35.08 -33.22 1.99
CA ALA A 379 -35.03 -34.54 2.61
C ALA A 379 -36.29 -34.83 3.46
N LYS A 380 -36.73 -33.88 4.29
CA LYS A 380 -37.97 -34.01 5.09
C LYS A 380 -39.22 -34.12 4.19
N ARG A 381 -39.26 -33.43 3.04
CA ARG A 381 -40.30 -33.59 1.99
C ARG A 381 -40.21 -34.95 1.29
N ALA A 382 -39.03 -35.47 0.99
CA ALA A 382 -38.82 -36.78 0.37
C ALA A 382 -39.26 -37.93 1.30
N LEU A 383 -38.92 -37.86 2.59
CA LEU A 383 -39.40 -38.78 3.62
C LEU A 383 -40.94 -38.75 3.73
N LYS A 384 -41.56 -37.55 3.79
CA LYS A 384 -43.03 -37.42 3.77
C LYS A 384 -43.66 -37.98 2.47
N ARG A 385 -43.00 -37.88 1.30
CA ARG A 385 -43.44 -38.54 0.04
C ARG A 385 -43.31 -40.07 0.10
N LYS A 386 -42.21 -40.62 0.64
CA LYS A 386 -42.02 -42.07 0.85
C LYS A 386 -43.12 -42.63 1.78
N ALA A 387 -43.37 -41.98 2.92
CA ALA A 387 -44.43 -42.37 3.86
C ALA A 387 -45.84 -42.28 3.24
N ARG A 388 -46.14 -41.22 2.45
CA ARG A 388 -47.42 -41.12 1.71
C ARG A 388 -47.56 -42.19 0.62
N LYS A 389 -46.47 -42.61 -0.06
CA LYS A 389 -46.50 -43.74 -1.00
C LYS A 389 -46.77 -45.07 -0.28
N ALA A 390 -46.12 -45.33 0.86
CA ALA A 390 -46.39 -46.53 1.67
C ALA A 390 -47.87 -46.62 2.09
N LYS A 391 -48.46 -45.51 2.59
CA LYS A 391 -49.89 -45.45 2.95
C LYS A 391 -50.84 -45.60 1.75
N LYS A 392 -50.42 -45.29 0.51
CA LYS A 392 -51.22 -45.57 -0.71
C LYS A 392 -51.02 -46.99 -1.27
N GLY A 393 -49.86 -47.63 -1.04
CA GLY A 393 -49.61 -49.01 -1.46
C GLY A 393 -50.48 -50.05 -0.75
N GLY A 394 -50.77 -49.83 0.54
CA GLY A 394 -51.54 -50.76 1.39
C GLY A 394 -53.06 -50.85 1.11
N LYS A 395 -53.55 -50.47 -0.09
CA LYS A 395 -55.01 -50.44 -0.39
C LYS A 395 -55.42 -51.06 -1.73
N LYS A 396 -54.87 -52.24 -2.08
CA LYS A 396 -55.52 -53.22 -2.98
C LYS A 396 -55.35 -54.65 -2.40
N THR A 397 -56.12 -55.61 -2.96
CA THR A 397 -56.17 -57.05 -2.59
C THR A 397 -56.42 -57.40 -1.12
N LYS A 398 -57.68 -57.34 -0.68
CA LYS A 398 -58.21 -58.17 0.44
C LYS A 398 -59.14 -59.27 -0.11
N LYS A 399 -58.64 -60.51 -0.21
CA LYS A 399 -59.39 -61.78 -0.34
C LYS A 399 -58.37 -62.93 -0.23
N GLY A 400 -58.31 -63.76 0.81
CA GLY A 400 -58.93 -63.69 2.14
C GLY A 400 -59.12 -65.09 2.76
N LYS A 401 -58.87 -65.26 4.07
CA LYS A 401 -59.37 -66.42 4.83
C LYS A 401 -59.50 -66.14 6.34
N LYS A 402 -60.53 -66.75 6.92
CA LYS A 402 -60.98 -66.77 8.34
C LYS A 402 -59.83 -67.24 9.27
N SER A 403 -59.40 -66.54 10.32
CA SER A 403 -60.05 -66.12 11.60
C SER A 403 -59.92 -67.13 12.77
N LYS A 404 -59.34 -66.70 13.90
CA LYS A 404 -59.73 -67.06 15.30
C LYS A 404 -59.04 -66.11 16.30
N LYS A 405 -59.43 -66.16 17.60
CA LYS A 405 -59.30 -65.04 18.56
C LYS A 405 -59.04 -65.50 20.02
N SER A 406 -57.84 -65.25 20.54
CA SER A 406 -57.46 -65.27 21.97
C SER A 406 -56.21 -64.40 22.12
N LYS A 407 -56.14 -63.33 22.94
CA LYS A 407 -56.34 -63.09 24.38
C LYS A 407 -55.22 -63.62 25.31
N LYS A 408 -54.46 -62.63 25.82
CA LYS A 408 -53.78 -62.50 27.14
C LYS A 408 -52.47 -63.27 27.45
N ARG A 409 -51.47 -62.43 27.81
CA ARG A 409 -50.63 -62.42 29.05
C ARG A 409 -49.27 -63.16 29.08
N LYS A 410 -48.29 -62.40 29.60
CA LYS A 410 -47.09 -62.79 30.39
C LYS A 410 -45.98 -63.58 29.65
N SER A 411 -44.70 -63.52 30.06
CA SER A 411 -43.94 -62.49 30.83
C SER A 411 -42.45 -62.83 30.95
N LYS A 412 -41.57 -61.80 30.96
CA LYS A 412 -40.23 -61.72 31.58
C LYS A 412 -39.09 -62.67 31.09
N LYS A 413 -37.88 -62.09 31.05
CA LYS A 413 -36.52 -62.70 31.19
C LYS A 413 -36.02 -63.60 30.02
N SER A 414 -34.70 -63.70 29.75
CA SER A 414 -33.53 -62.85 30.13
C SER A 414 -32.20 -63.34 29.53
N LYS A 415 -31.25 -62.40 29.30
CA LYS A 415 -29.77 -62.62 29.15
C LYS A 415 -29.33 -63.54 27.99
N LYS A 416 -28.08 -63.56 27.52
CA LYS A 416 -26.92 -62.61 27.52
C LYS A 416 -26.45 -62.57 26.02
N SER A 417 -25.51 -61.81 25.50
CA SER A 417 -24.18 -61.32 25.92
C SER A 417 -23.79 -60.17 24.98
N ASP A 418 -23.13 -59.11 25.44
CA ASP A 418 -21.65 -58.93 25.48
C ASP A 418 -21.05 -58.90 24.05
N ASP A 419 -20.37 -57.85 23.58
CA ASP A 419 -20.17 -56.48 24.09
C ASP A 419 -20.59 -55.47 22.96
N ASP A 420 -20.08 -54.27 22.64
CA ASP A 420 -18.94 -53.43 23.08
C ASP A 420 -19.22 -51.89 22.87
N ASP A 421 -18.63 -51.05 23.74
CA ASP A 421 -18.32 -49.59 23.84
C ASP A 421 -18.65 -48.58 22.68
N ASP A 422 -18.94 -47.28 22.88
CA ASP A 422 -18.93 -46.37 24.07
C ASP A 422 -20.09 -45.32 23.98
N ASP A 423 -20.65 -44.95 25.15
CA ASP A 423 -21.51 -43.77 25.43
C ASP A 423 -20.60 -42.59 25.89
N ASP A 424 -20.98 -41.39 26.33
CA ASP A 424 -22.07 -40.41 26.10
C ASP A 424 -21.49 -39.03 26.55
N ASP A 425 -22.24 -37.93 26.37
CA ASP A 425 -22.50 -36.92 27.42
C ASP A 425 -23.21 -35.70 26.80
N ASP A 426 -24.36 -35.35 27.37
CA ASP A 426 -25.13 -34.14 27.07
C ASP A 426 -24.61 -32.95 27.93
N ASP A 427 -25.00 -31.73 27.58
CA ASP A 427 -25.26 -30.69 28.60
C ASP A 427 -26.31 -29.72 28.07
N ASP A 428 -27.33 -29.54 28.90
CA ASP A 428 -28.63 -28.96 28.63
C ASP A 428 -28.61 -27.42 28.40
N ASP A 429 -29.62 -26.99 27.64
CA ASP A 429 -30.58 -25.89 27.89
C ASP A 429 -30.15 -24.60 28.63
N ASP A 430 -30.40 -23.47 27.96
CA ASP A 430 -30.60 -22.11 28.51
C ASP A 430 -31.78 -21.47 27.72
N ASP A 431 -33.02 -21.84 28.06
CA ASP A 431 -34.26 -21.15 27.65
C ASP A 431 -34.82 -20.45 28.91
N ASP A 432 -34.58 -19.14 29.07
CA ASP A 432 -35.29 -18.26 30.01
C ASP A 432 -36.01 -17.18 29.18
N ASP A 433 -37.31 -17.39 28.91
CA ASP A 433 -38.26 -16.34 28.50
C ASP A 433 -38.79 -15.67 29.79
N ASP A 434 -38.87 -14.33 29.83
CA ASP A 434 -39.52 -13.58 30.91
C ASP A 434 -40.41 -12.46 30.28
N ASP A 435 -41.71 -12.74 30.26
CA ASP A 435 -42.92 -11.90 30.19
C ASP A 435 -42.95 -10.60 29.33
N ASP A 436 -43.61 -10.72 28.16
CA ASP A 436 -44.97 -10.22 27.82
C ASP A 436 -45.48 -8.80 28.18
N ASP A 437 -46.47 -8.37 27.38
CA ASP A 437 -47.48 -7.30 27.53
C ASP A 437 -47.04 -5.81 27.58
N ASP A 438 -47.79 -4.82 27.06
CA ASP A 438 -48.65 -4.70 25.85
C ASP A 438 -48.99 -3.17 25.70
N ASP A 439 -50.11 -2.80 25.07
CA ASP A 439 -50.78 -1.48 25.07
C ASP A 439 -50.07 -0.28 24.36
N ASP A 440 -50.27 -0.21 23.04
CA ASP A 440 -51.17 0.74 22.32
C ASP A 440 -51.16 2.28 22.59
N ASP A 441 -51.95 2.96 21.73
CA ASP A 441 -52.26 4.39 21.56
C ASP A 441 -51.07 5.29 21.13
N ASP A 442 -50.96 5.74 19.87
CA ASP A 442 -51.84 6.58 19.02
C ASP A 442 -51.72 8.10 19.28
N ASP A 443 -52.13 8.86 18.26
CA ASP A 443 -52.24 10.32 18.14
C ASP A 443 -50.94 11.15 18.22
N ASP A 444 -50.85 12.30 17.54
CA ASP A 444 -51.17 12.69 16.16
C ASP A 444 -50.52 14.09 15.95
N ASP A 445 -50.73 14.72 14.79
CA ASP A 445 -50.59 16.18 14.54
C ASP A 445 -49.20 16.85 14.77
N ASP A 446 -48.79 17.89 14.03
CA ASP A 446 -48.98 18.28 12.62
C ASP A 446 -47.95 19.42 12.36
N ASP A 447 -48.02 20.08 11.20
CA ASP A 447 -47.90 21.54 10.95
C ASP A 447 -46.93 22.41 11.82
N ASP A 448 -46.13 23.35 11.29
CA ASP A 448 -46.10 23.92 9.93
C ASP A 448 -44.81 24.76 9.72
N ASP A 449 -44.52 25.11 8.45
CA ASP A 449 -44.34 26.45 7.86
C ASP A 449 -43.93 27.66 8.78
N ASP A 450 -43.18 28.69 8.35
CA ASP A 450 -42.59 29.01 7.03
C ASP A 450 -41.50 30.11 7.17
N ASP A 451 -41.10 30.71 6.04
CA ASP A 451 -40.47 32.03 5.86
C ASP A 451 -38.99 32.14 6.34
N ASP A 452 -37.98 32.37 5.49
CA ASP A 452 -37.77 33.43 4.46
C ASP A 452 -37.84 34.87 5.03
N ASP A 453 -36.72 35.59 4.92
CA ASP A 453 -36.73 36.98 4.41
C ASP A 453 -35.29 37.41 4.06
N ASP A 454 -35.20 37.93 2.85
CA ASP A 454 -34.01 38.23 2.04
C ASP A 454 -33.24 39.52 2.44
N ASP A 455 -32.23 39.80 1.60
CA ASP A 455 -31.92 41.11 0.99
C ASP A 455 -30.88 42.09 1.57
N ASP A 456 -30.32 42.81 0.57
CA ASP A 456 -29.59 44.07 0.51
C ASP A 456 -28.19 44.23 1.16
N ASP A 457 -27.17 44.08 0.30
CA ASP A 457 -26.31 45.16 -0.21
C ASP A 457 -26.09 46.43 0.65
N ASP A 458 -24.81 46.84 0.76
CA ASP A 458 -24.39 48.14 0.21
C ASP A 458 -22.85 48.18 -0.02
N ASP A 459 -22.41 49.01 -0.96
CA ASP A 459 -20.99 49.26 -1.28
C ASP A 459 -20.31 50.20 -0.26
N ASP A 460 -18.97 50.24 -0.23
CA ASP A 460 -18.26 51.53 -0.23
C ASP A 460 -16.80 51.37 -0.72
N GLU A 461 -16.29 52.40 -1.43
CA GLU A 461 -14.95 52.45 -2.02
C GLU A 461 -13.91 53.15 -1.10
N ASP A 462 -12.64 53.16 -1.55
CA ASP A 462 -11.53 53.99 -1.03
C ASP A 462 -11.07 53.71 0.43
N ASP A 463 -9.79 53.86 0.79
CA ASP A 463 -8.92 55.00 0.50
C ASP A 463 -7.45 54.60 0.25
N ALA A 464 -6.73 55.46 -0.48
CA ALA A 464 -5.35 55.26 -0.85
C ALA A 464 -4.41 56.15 -0.03
N PHE A 465 -3.35 55.57 0.56
CA PHE A 465 -2.22 56.35 1.07
C PHE A 465 -0.88 55.84 0.53
N ALA A 466 -0.06 56.79 0.08
CA ALA A 466 1.28 56.58 -0.39
C ALA A 466 2.30 57.29 0.52
N GLU A 467 3.42 56.62 0.79
CA GLU A 467 4.78 57.18 0.87
C GLU A 467 5.80 56.06 0.57
#